data_AF-A0A8H5CNN7-F1
#
_entry.id   AF-A0A8H5CNN7-F1
#
_cell.length_a   1.000
_cell.length_b   1.000
_cell.length_c   1.000
_cell.angle_alpha   90.00
_cell.angle_beta   90.00
_cell.angle_gamma   90.00
#
_symmetry.space_group_name_H-M   'P 1'
#
loop_
_entity.id
_entity.type
_entity.pdbx_description
1 polymer ?
#
loop_
_entity_poly.entity_id
_entity_poly.type
_entity_poly.pdbx_seq_one_letter_code
_entity_poly.pdbx_strand_id
1 'polypeptide(L)'
;MRFGDDIPAGLVPISLSETTFTVKIPEQPSICVLQSQMALAPAYTFTDYKSQGQTLDVVIVDLAQPPDQGSRITPFSAYVALSRSRRQENVHILWPFDESLFTTPPSAELEAEDGCLAGLDRATQLEYLHL
;
A
#
# COMPACT_ATOMS: atom_id res chain seq x y z
N MET A 1 6.67 -28.95 -13.42
CA MET A 1 5.40 -29.50 -13.93
C MET A 1 4.86 -28.49 -14.95
N ARG A 2 4.83 -28.83 -16.25
CA ARG A 2 4.32 -27.92 -17.28
C ARG A 2 2.80 -28.08 -17.34
N PHE A 3 2.07 -27.01 -17.01
CA PHE A 3 0.62 -26.95 -17.18
C PHE A 3 0.34 -26.59 -18.65
N GLY A 4 -0.09 -27.58 -19.43
CA GLY A 4 -0.31 -27.51 -20.87
C GLY A 4 -0.12 -28.95 -21.34
N ASP A 5 -1.18 -29.71 -21.61
CA ASP A 5 -1.98 -29.48 -22.81
C ASP A 5 -3.49 -29.83 -22.66
N ASP A 6 -3.97 -30.16 -21.45
CA ASP A 6 -5.35 -30.63 -21.20
C ASP A 6 -6.12 -29.77 -20.17
N ILE A 7 -6.16 -28.45 -20.35
CA ILE A 7 -6.98 -27.59 -19.49
C ILE A 7 -8.33 -27.32 -20.16
N PRO A 8 -9.45 -27.75 -19.56
CA PRO A 8 -10.79 -27.46 -20.07
C PRO A 8 -11.03 -25.97 -20.33
N ALA A 9 -11.81 -25.67 -21.37
CA ALA A 9 -12.19 -24.29 -21.69
C ALA A 9 -12.84 -23.60 -20.47
N GLY A 10 -12.35 -22.41 -20.13
CA GLY A 10 -12.83 -21.62 -18.99
C GLY A 10 -12.09 -21.85 -17.67
N LEU A 11 -11.10 -22.75 -17.61
CA LEU A 11 -10.24 -22.90 -16.44
C LEU A 11 -8.90 -22.19 -16.61
N VAL A 12 -8.46 -21.47 -15.58
CA VAL A 12 -7.15 -20.82 -15.52
C VAL A 12 -6.31 -21.55 -14.47
N PRO A 13 -5.16 -22.16 -14.85
CA PRO A 13 -4.30 -22.83 -13.89
C PRO A 13 -3.60 -21.81 -13.00
N ILE A 14 -3.62 -22.06 -11.69
CA ILE A 14 -2.79 -21.32 -10.74
C ILE A 14 -1.43 -22.00 -10.71
N SER A 15 -0.46 -21.38 -11.37
CA SER A 15 0.91 -21.89 -11.40
C SER A 15 1.64 -21.62 -10.09
N LEU A 16 2.61 -22.47 -9.76
CA LEU A 16 3.56 -22.18 -8.69
C LEU A 16 4.40 -20.97 -9.09
N SER A 17 4.52 -20.02 -8.16
CA SER A 17 5.43 -18.89 -8.26
C SER A 17 6.70 -19.22 -7.50
N GLU A 18 7.83 -18.98 -8.14
CA GLU A 18 9.15 -19.08 -7.54
C GLU A 18 9.67 -17.67 -7.24
N THR A 19 10.13 -17.44 -6.02
CA THR A 19 10.68 -16.15 -5.61
C THR A 19 11.87 -16.38 -4.71
N THR A 20 12.94 -15.65 -4.97
CA THR A 20 14.17 -15.72 -4.18
C THR A 20 14.27 -14.49 -3.29
N PHE A 21 14.59 -14.69 -2.02
CA PHE A 21 14.87 -13.58 -1.10
C PHE A 21 16.07 -13.87 -0.22
N THR A 22 16.74 -12.80 0.20
CA THR A 22 17.94 -12.87 1.04
C THR A 22 17.57 -12.55 2.48
N VAL A 23 17.84 -13.48 3.38
CA VAL A 23 17.67 -13.31 4.82
C VAL A 23 19.00 -12.85 5.41
N LYS A 24 19.00 -11.65 6.01
CA LYS A 24 20.14 -11.13 6.76
C LYS A 24 20.04 -11.63 8.20
N ILE A 25 21.05 -12.34 8.67
CA ILE A 25 21.15 -12.81 10.05
C ILE A 25 22.26 -12.01 10.73
N PRO A 26 22.03 -11.38 11.89
CA PRO A 26 23.07 -10.68 12.63
C PRO A 26 24.28 -11.60 12.87
N GLU A 27 25.48 -11.07 12.63
CA GLU A 27 26.77 -11.77 12.87
C GLU A 27 26.98 -13.05 12.05
N GLN A 28 26.17 -13.30 11.02
CA GLN A 28 26.26 -14.47 10.14
C GLN A 28 26.19 -14.09 8.66
N PRO A 29 26.72 -14.93 7.76
CA PRO A 29 26.54 -14.72 6.33
C PRO A 29 25.06 -14.75 5.96
N SER A 30 24.64 -13.84 5.10
CA SER A 30 23.27 -13.80 4.60
C SER A 30 22.94 -15.07 3.83
N ILE A 31 21.74 -15.62 4.06
CA ILE A 31 21.27 -16.82 3.39
C ILE A 31 20.34 -16.42 2.25
N CYS A 32 20.55 -17.00 1.08
CA CYS A 32 19.65 -16.86 -0.06
C CYS A 32 18.66 -18.04 -0.06
N VAL A 33 17.36 -17.75 -0.02
CA VAL A 33 16.29 -18.75 0.06
C VAL A 33 15.43 -18.68 -1.20
N LEU A 34 15.21 -19.82 -1.84
CA LEU A 34 14.23 -19.98 -2.92
C LEU A 34 12.92 -20.49 -2.34
N GLN A 35 11.84 -19.74 -2.53
CA GLN A 35 10.49 -20.13 -2.15
C GLN A 35 9.67 -20.46 -3.40
N SER A 36 9.10 -21.67 -3.44
CA SER A 36 8.12 -22.09 -4.44
C SER A 36 6.77 -22.28 -3.76
N GLN A 37 5.79 -21.46 -4.13
CA GLN A 37 4.45 -21.47 -3.52
C GLN A 37 3.37 -21.15 -4.55
N MET A 38 2.11 -21.52 -4.26
CA MET A 38 1.00 -21.04 -5.08
C MET A 38 0.90 -19.52 -4.97
N ALA A 39 0.60 -18.84 -6.07
CA ALA A 39 0.40 -17.39 -6.10
C ALA A 39 -0.96 -16.99 -5.49
N LEU A 40 -1.24 -17.47 -4.28
CA LEU A 40 -2.47 -17.24 -3.53
C LEU A 40 -2.12 -16.80 -2.11
N ALA A 41 -2.82 -15.78 -1.64
CA ALA A 41 -2.79 -15.36 -0.25
C ALA A 41 -4.22 -15.18 0.24
N PRO A 42 -4.52 -15.49 1.52
CA PRO A 42 -5.77 -15.10 2.13
C PRO A 42 -5.98 -13.60 1.98
N ALA A 43 -7.13 -13.22 1.44
CA ALA A 43 -7.45 -11.85 1.06
C ALA A 43 -8.36 -11.12 2.08
N TYR A 44 -8.47 -11.66 3.29
CA TYR A 44 -9.36 -11.10 4.32
C TYR A 44 -8.77 -9.85 4.98
N THR A 45 -7.44 -9.73 5.02
CA THR A 45 -6.72 -8.61 5.59
C THR A 45 -5.44 -8.39 4.79
N PHE A 46 -5.13 -7.14 4.46
CA PHE A 46 -3.90 -6.78 3.78
C PHE A 46 -3.23 -5.62 4.49
N THR A 47 -1.92 -5.51 4.33
CA THR A 47 -1.19 -4.31 4.73
C THR A 47 -1.53 -3.16 3.77
N ASP A 48 -1.35 -1.93 4.25
CA ASP A 48 -1.43 -0.70 3.47
C ASP A 48 -0.59 -0.80 2.18
N TYR A 49 0.66 -1.29 2.27
CA TYR A 49 1.53 -1.53 1.12
C TYR A 49 0.92 -2.46 0.07
N LYS A 50 0.25 -3.54 0.50
CA LYS A 50 -0.41 -4.49 -0.41
C LYS A 50 -1.69 -3.93 -1.03
N SER A 51 -2.35 -3.00 -0.33
CA SER A 51 -3.56 -2.32 -0.82
C SER A 51 -3.26 -1.11 -1.72
N GLN A 52 -2.01 -0.66 -1.79
CA GLN A 52 -1.62 0.50 -2.58
C GLN A 52 -1.98 0.31 -4.07
N GLY A 53 -2.57 1.34 -4.66
CA GLY A 53 -3.11 1.32 -6.04
C GLY A 53 -4.48 0.65 -6.20
N GLN A 54 -5.02 0.00 -5.17
CA GLN A 54 -6.34 -0.64 -5.23
C GLN A 54 -7.46 0.30 -4.78
N THR A 55 -8.65 0.13 -5.35
CA THR A 55 -9.90 0.72 -4.85
C THR A 55 -10.79 -0.39 -4.33
N LEU A 56 -11.24 -0.26 -3.08
CA LEU A 56 -12.06 -1.21 -2.36
C LEU A 56 -13.40 -0.56 -2.03
N ASP A 57 -14.51 -1.29 -2.17
CA ASP A 57 -15.84 -0.74 -1.94
C ASP A 57 -16.05 -0.35 -0.48
N VAL A 58 -15.68 -1.25 0.45
CA VAL A 58 -15.77 -1.07 1.91
C VAL A 58 -14.44 -1.49 2.53
N VAL A 59 -13.94 -0.69 3.48
CA VAL A 59 -12.68 -0.95 4.19
C VAL A 59 -12.85 -0.82 5.69
N ILE A 60 -12.24 -1.76 6.42
CA ILE A 60 -12.07 -1.69 7.87
C ILE A 60 -10.57 -1.47 8.10
N VAL A 61 -10.22 -0.34 8.70
CA VAL A 61 -8.84 0.10 8.89
C VAL A 61 -8.50 0.07 10.37
N ASP A 62 -7.39 -0.58 10.71
CA ASP A 62 -6.80 -0.51 12.03
C ASP A 62 -5.66 0.52 12.02
N LEU A 63 -5.84 1.59 12.78
CA LEU A 63 -4.87 2.68 12.95
C LEU A 63 -4.29 2.73 14.37
N ALA A 64 -4.51 1.69 15.19
CA ALA A 64 -3.93 1.63 16.51
C ALA A 64 -2.42 1.42 16.43
N GLN A 65 -1.68 2.16 17.25
CA GLN A 65 -0.24 1.97 17.38
C GLN A 65 0.04 0.56 17.94
N PRO A 66 0.80 -0.29 17.24
CA PRO A 66 1.12 -1.62 17.74
C PRO A 66 1.97 -1.54 19.03
N PRO A 67 1.85 -2.53 19.92
CA PRO A 67 2.52 -2.53 21.23
C PRO A 67 4.05 -2.62 21.14
N ASP A 68 4.60 -3.08 20.00
CA ASP A 68 6.03 -3.20 19.78
C ASP A 68 6.65 -1.88 19.27
N GLN A 69 7.75 -1.45 19.90
CA GLN A 69 8.43 -0.16 19.64
C GLN A 69 9.03 -0.01 18.22
N GLY A 70 9.00 -1.06 17.39
CA GLY A 70 9.70 -1.10 16.10
C GLY A 70 8.90 -0.65 14.88
N SER A 71 7.58 -0.52 14.96
CA SER A 71 6.73 -0.13 13.82
C SER A 71 5.74 0.95 14.25
N ARG A 72 5.95 2.18 13.79
CA ARG A 72 4.98 3.26 13.96
C ARG A 72 4.14 3.39 12.71
N ILE A 73 2.84 3.58 12.90
CA ILE A 73 1.97 3.98 11.81
C ILE A 73 2.42 5.39 11.39
N THR A 74 2.68 5.56 10.11
CA THR A 74 3.07 6.84 9.52
C THR A 74 1.83 7.54 8.96
N PRO A 75 1.85 8.88 8.82
CA PRO A 75 0.81 9.62 8.09
C PRO A 75 0.54 9.04 6.69
N PHE A 76 1.58 8.61 5.97
CA PHE A 76 1.44 8.01 4.64
C PHE A 76 0.71 6.66 4.66
N SER A 77 1.09 5.75 5.55
CA SER A 77 0.42 4.45 5.67
C SER A 77 -1.06 4.63 6.03
N ALA A 78 -1.36 5.59 6.91
CA ALA A 78 -2.72 5.89 7.31
C ALA A 78 -3.53 6.49 6.13
N TYR A 79 -2.95 7.43 5.38
CA TYR A 79 -3.56 7.98 4.17
C TYR A 79 -3.78 6.92 3.09
N VAL A 80 -2.80 6.04 2.85
CA VAL A 80 -2.94 4.93 1.88
C VAL A 80 -4.12 4.06 2.29
N ALA A 81 -4.20 3.63 3.54
CA ALA A 81 -5.29 2.78 4.02
C ALA A 81 -6.68 3.42 3.88
N LEU A 82 -6.83 4.70 4.24
CA LEU A 82 -8.12 5.41 4.14
C LEU A 82 -8.51 5.71 2.69
N SER A 83 -7.54 6.05 1.83
CA SER A 83 -7.78 6.38 0.41
C SER A 83 -8.15 5.16 -0.45
N ARG A 84 -8.24 3.96 0.13
CA ARG A 84 -8.67 2.76 -0.59
C ARG A 84 -10.16 2.78 -0.90
N SER A 85 -10.99 3.50 -0.13
CA SER A 85 -12.42 3.64 -0.42
C SER A 85 -12.76 5.02 -1.00
N ARG A 86 -13.82 5.07 -1.80
CA ARG A 86 -14.30 6.29 -2.47
C ARG A 86 -15.14 7.19 -1.57
N ARG A 87 -15.71 6.64 -0.50
CA ARG A 87 -16.67 7.35 0.35
C ARG A 87 -16.34 7.13 1.82
N GLN A 88 -16.51 8.18 2.62
CA GLN A 88 -16.31 8.12 4.06
C GLN A 88 -17.24 7.11 4.74
N GLU A 89 -18.49 6.97 4.27
CA GLU A 89 -19.48 6.02 4.81
C GLU A 89 -19.04 4.55 4.74
N ASN A 90 -18.10 4.25 3.84
CA ASN A 90 -17.56 2.91 3.60
C ASN A 90 -16.21 2.67 4.30
N VAL A 91 -15.73 3.64 5.08
CA VAL A 91 -14.48 3.55 5.84
C VAL A 91 -14.82 3.39 7.31
N HIS A 92 -14.46 2.24 7.88
CA HIS A 92 -14.65 1.96 9.29
C HIS A 92 -13.29 1.89 9.99
N ILE A 93 -13.14 2.62 11.09
CA ILE A 93 -11.91 2.61 11.89
C ILE A 93 -12.13 1.69 13.10
N LEU A 94 -11.24 0.72 13.29
CA LEU A 94 -11.42 -0.33 14.31
C LEU A 94 -11.12 0.17 15.73
N TRP A 95 -10.10 1.00 15.89
CA TRP A 95 -9.59 1.47 17.18
C TRP A 95 -9.30 2.97 17.17
N PRO A 96 -9.33 3.64 18.33
CA PRO A 96 -8.82 5.01 18.46
C PRO A 96 -7.38 5.11 17.98
N PHE A 97 -7.05 6.21 17.32
CA PHE A 97 -5.72 6.49 16.77
C PHE A 97 -5.23 7.87 17.22
N ASP A 98 -3.94 8.12 17.03
CA ASP A 98 -3.35 9.43 17.31
C ASP A 98 -3.71 10.44 16.20
N GLU A 99 -4.48 11.47 16.54
CA GLU A 99 -4.89 12.52 15.60
C GLU A 99 -3.70 13.23 14.94
N SER A 100 -2.52 13.21 15.58
CA SER A 100 -1.29 13.78 15.03
C SER A 100 -0.91 13.20 13.67
N LEU A 101 -1.39 11.99 13.34
CA LEU A 101 -1.24 11.32 12.05
C LEU A 101 -1.81 12.12 10.87
N PHE A 102 -2.83 12.96 11.10
CA PHE A 102 -3.49 13.72 10.04
C PHE A 102 -3.42 15.24 10.23
N THR A 103 -2.92 15.69 11.39
CA THR A 103 -2.77 17.13 11.67
C THR A 103 -1.34 17.62 11.52
N THR A 104 -0.37 16.72 11.34
CA THR A 104 1.04 17.07 11.19
C THR A 104 1.49 16.81 9.76
N PRO A 105 2.08 17.80 9.05
CA PRO A 105 2.69 17.57 7.76
C PRO A 105 3.71 16.44 7.83
N PRO A 106 3.70 15.50 6.86
CA PRO A 106 4.56 14.32 6.93
C PRO A 106 6.05 14.64 6.73
N SER A 107 6.38 15.67 5.93
CA SER A 107 7.73 16.22 5.82
C SER A 107 7.71 17.66 5.30
N ALA A 108 8.72 18.43 5.69
CA ALA A 108 8.88 19.82 5.24
C ALA A 108 9.22 19.90 3.75
N GLU A 109 9.94 18.90 3.22
CA GLU A 109 10.28 18.83 1.80
C GLU A 109 9.04 18.66 0.93
N LEU A 110 8.10 17.80 1.33
CA LEU A 110 6.86 17.58 0.59
C LEU A 110 5.91 18.77 0.69
N GLU A 111 5.88 19.46 1.83
CA GLU A 111 5.15 20.71 1.97
C GLU A 111 5.70 21.81 1.03
N ALA A 112 7.03 21.89 0.90
CA ALA A 112 7.67 22.79 -0.05
C ALA A 112 7.37 22.40 -1.51
N GLU A 113 7.34 21.11 -1.81
CA GLU A 113 6.96 20.59 -3.13
C GLU A 113 5.50 20.90 -3.48
N ASP A 114 4.56 20.67 -2.56
CA ASP A 114 3.15 21.04 -2.74
C ASP A 114 2.98 22.54 -3.04
N GLY A 115 3.73 23.39 -2.35
CA GLY A 115 3.77 24.82 -2.63
C GLY A 115 4.31 25.16 -4.03
N CYS A 116 5.35 24.45 -4.47
CA CYS A 116 5.88 24.57 -5.83
C CYS A 116 4.84 24.16 -6.88
N LEU A 117 4.20 23.01 -6.68
CA LEU A 117 3.16 22.48 -7.57
C LEU A 117 1.95 23.41 -7.67
N ALA A 118 1.51 24.00 -6.55
CA ALA A 118 0.44 25.00 -6.57
C ALA A 118 0.83 26.27 -7.35
N GLY A 119 2.10 26.67 -7.28
CA GLY A 119 2.64 27.74 -8.11
C GLY A 119 2.57 27.44 -9.61
N LEU A 120 2.97 26.23 -9.99
CA LEU A 120 2.93 25.75 -11.37
C LEU A 120 1.49 25.62 -11.89
N ASP A 121 0.57 25.04 -11.10
CA ASP A 121 -0.85 24.91 -11.47
C ASP A 121 -1.48 26.26 -11.79
N ARG A 122 -1.26 27.27 -10.95
CA ARG A 122 -1.74 28.64 -11.21
C ARG A 122 -1.14 29.24 -12.47
N ALA A 123 0.15 29.02 -12.74
CA ALA A 123 0.79 29.50 -13.97
C ALA A 123 0.18 28.83 -15.20
N THR A 124 -0.03 27.52 -15.15
CA THR A 124 -0.73 26.75 -16.18
C THR A 124 -2.14 27.30 -16.40
N GLN A 125 -2.94 27.49 -15.35
CA GLN A 125 -4.29 28.03 -15.47
C GLN A 125 -4.31 29.40 -16.18
N LEU A 126 -3.39 30.31 -15.86
CA LEU A 126 -3.30 31.63 -16.49
C LEU A 126 -2.88 31.57 -17.97
N GLU A 127 -2.00 30.65 -18.34
CA GLU A 127 -1.57 30.45 -19.72
C GLU A 127 -2.72 29.92 -20.60
N TYR A 128 -3.49 28.95 -20.09
CA TYR A 128 -4.59 28.31 -20.83
C TYR A 128 -5.94 29.04 -20.72
N LEU A 129 -6.08 30.05 -19.84
CA LEU A 129 -7.27 30.91 -19.76
C LEU A 129 -7.40 31.90 -20.95
N HIS A 130 -6.36 32.06 -21.77
CA HIS A 130 -6.34 32.98 -22.92
C HIS A 130 -6.47 32.27 -24.29
N LEU A 131 -6.74 30.96 -24.31
CA LEU A 131 -7.10 30.18 -25.49
C LEU A 131 -8.62 29.92 -25.52
#